data_AF-A0A505DQI0-F1
#
_entry.id   AF-A0A505DQI0-F1
#
_cell.length_a   1.000
_cell.length_b   1.000
_cell.length_c   1.000
_cell.angle_alpha   90.00
_cell.angle_beta   90.00
_cell.angle_gamma   90.00
#
_symmetry.space_group_name_H-M   'P 1'
#
loop_
_entity.id
_entity.type
_entity.pdbx_description
1 polymer ?
#
loop_
_entity_poly.entity_id
_entity_poly.type
_entity_poly.pdbx_seq_one_letter_code
_entity_poly.pdbx_strand_id
1 'polypeptide(L)'
;MTALGTPARTGTPARIDRRRFVADLIARLPEDALVVSGLGSPSYDVFAAGDRPGNFYLWGAMGAAAPLALGLALARPEHPVVAITGDGEHLMGIGALGTIGAQLPPNLTVVVLDNAHFGETGMQPSHTGLGTDLVAVARGFGIRDTVRISGLDQAEDLAARIRAGTATTYAQVLITTDEPPRALPPRDGVANKNSFRAALGLSTF
;
A
#
# COMPACT_ATOMS: atom_id res chain seq x y z
N MET A 1 29.99 -26.41 -5.93
CA MET A 1 29.18 -25.31 -6.47
C MET A 1 27.97 -25.92 -7.17
N THR A 2 26.96 -26.30 -6.39
CA THR A 2 25.76 -26.97 -6.88
C THR A 2 24.79 -25.90 -7.37
N ALA A 3 24.42 -25.94 -8.64
CA ALA A 3 23.46 -25.02 -9.23
C ALA A 3 22.14 -25.08 -8.46
N LEU A 4 21.73 -23.94 -7.88
CA LEU A 4 20.39 -23.77 -7.34
C LEU A 4 19.42 -23.86 -8.52
N GLY A 5 18.71 -24.97 -8.62
CA GLY A 5 17.67 -25.17 -9.64
C GLY A 5 16.61 -24.09 -9.50
N THR A 6 16.40 -23.33 -10.58
CA THR A 6 15.29 -22.39 -10.68
C THR A 6 13.99 -23.18 -10.56
N PRO A 7 13.13 -22.92 -9.55
CA PRO A 7 11.85 -23.60 -9.48
C PRO A 7 11.02 -23.22 -10.72
N ALA A 8 10.41 -24.22 -11.35
CA ALA A 8 9.50 -24.01 -12.47
C ALA A 8 8.38 -23.06 -12.03
N ARG A 9 8.22 -21.94 -12.73
CA ARG A 9 7.09 -21.00 -12.53
C ARG A 9 5.79 -21.70 -12.92
N THR A 10 5.06 -22.17 -11.93
CA THR A 10 3.69 -22.68 -12.05
C THR A 10 2.74 -21.53 -12.40
N GLY A 11 2.31 -21.43 -13.67
CA GLY A 11 1.27 -20.51 -14.13
C GLY A 11 1.59 -19.01 -14.01
N THR A 12 0.93 -18.18 -14.82
CA THR A 12 0.87 -16.74 -14.54
C THR A 12 -0.15 -16.55 -13.42
N PRO A 13 0.22 -15.97 -12.27
CA PRO A 13 -0.72 -15.76 -11.17
C PRO A 13 -1.87 -14.86 -11.63
N ALA A 14 -3.08 -15.14 -11.12
CA ALA A 14 -4.25 -14.33 -11.41
C ALA A 14 -4.01 -12.87 -10.97
N ARG A 15 -4.52 -11.93 -11.76
CA ARG A 15 -4.46 -10.50 -11.51
C ARG A 15 -5.87 -9.97 -11.35
N ILE A 16 -6.08 -9.08 -10.39
CA ILE A 16 -7.42 -8.60 -10.02
C ILE A 16 -7.64 -7.15 -10.43
N ASP A 17 -8.92 -6.77 -10.53
CA ASP A 17 -9.31 -5.38 -10.73
C ASP A 17 -8.89 -4.54 -9.52
N ARG A 18 -7.99 -3.59 -9.78
CA ARG A 18 -7.39 -2.73 -8.78
C ARG A 18 -8.42 -1.85 -8.06
N ARG A 19 -9.31 -1.18 -8.80
CA ARG A 19 -10.29 -0.23 -8.24
C ARG A 19 -11.29 -0.95 -7.35
N ARG A 20 -11.75 -2.12 -7.79
CA ARG A 20 -12.65 -2.97 -7.02
C ARG A 20 -11.98 -3.49 -5.76
N PHE A 21 -10.73 -3.99 -5.85
CA PHE A 21 -10.00 -4.44 -4.67
C PHE A 21 -9.85 -3.32 -3.62
N VAL A 22 -9.44 -2.12 -4.05
CA VAL A 22 -9.28 -0.96 -3.15
C VAL A 22 -10.62 -0.56 -2.54
N ALA A 23 -11.69 -0.49 -3.33
CA ALA A 23 -13.03 -0.18 -2.82
C ALA A 23 -13.50 -1.22 -1.78
N ASP A 24 -13.31 -2.51 -2.08
CA ASP A 24 -13.66 -3.60 -1.18
C ASP A 24 -12.86 -3.54 0.13
N LEU A 25 -11.56 -3.27 0.07
CA LEU A 25 -10.71 -3.12 1.24
C LEU A 25 -11.14 -1.93 2.11
N ILE A 26 -11.30 -0.75 1.51
CA ILE A 26 -11.65 0.49 2.22
C ILE A 26 -13.01 0.36 2.93
N ALA A 27 -14.01 -0.25 2.28
CA ALA A 27 -15.34 -0.44 2.85
C ALA A 27 -15.36 -1.34 4.11
N ARG A 28 -14.27 -2.07 4.38
CA ARG A 28 -14.13 -3.03 5.49
C ARG A 28 -13.14 -2.57 6.57
N LEU A 29 -12.51 -1.42 6.37
CA LEU A 29 -11.63 -0.83 7.38
C LEU A 29 -12.44 -0.25 8.55
N PRO A 30 -11.88 -0.22 9.77
CA PRO A 30 -12.42 0.58 10.85
C PRO A 30 -12.59 2.04 10.44
N GLU A 31 -13.62 2.71 10.95
CA GLU A 31 -13.89 4.12 10.63
C GLU A 31 -12.69 5.03 10.99
N ASP A 32 -11.99 4.69 12.06
CA ASP A 32 -10.83 5.41 12.60
C ASP A 32 -9.49 4.99 11.97
N ALA A 33 -9.49 4.09 10.98
CA ALA A 33 -8.27 3.69 10.29
C ALA A 33 -7.66 4.88 9.52
N LEU A 34 -6.34 5.02 9.56
CA LEU A 34 -5.60 6.04 8.84
C LEU A 34 -5.03 5.45 7.56
N VAL A 35 -5.41 5.99 6.39
CA VAL A 35 -4.94 5.52 5.08
C VAL A 35 -4.00 6.55 4.48
N VAL A 36 -2.80 6.12 4.12
CA VAL A 36 -1.83 6.92 3.36
C VAL A 36 -1.75 6.35 1.96
N SER A 37 -2.22 7.10 0.96
CA SER A 37 -2.12 6.66 -0.43
C SER A 37 -0.89 7.26 -1.12
N GLY A 38 -0.16 6.42 -1.85
CA GLY A 38 0.88 6.83 -2.79
C GLY A 38 0.32 7.61 -3.97
N LEU A 39 1.17 8.35 -4.67
CA LEU A 39 0.73 9.21 -5.77
C LEU A 39 0.22 8.41 -6.97
N GLY A 40 -0.63 9.07 -7.77
CA GLY A 40 -1.20 8.48 -8.97
C GLY A 40 -2.30 7.49 -8.66
N SER A 41 -2.24 6.32 -9.31
CA SER A 41 -3.28 5.30 -9.29
C SER A 41 -3.79 4.88 -7.89
N PRO A 42 -2.94 4.63 -6.87
CA PRO A 42 -3.42 4.36 -5.51
C PRO A 42 -4.28 5.49 -4.93
N SER A 43 -3.86 6.75 -5.06
CA SER A 43 -4.63 7.91 -4.60
C SER A 43 -5.96 8.08 -5.34
N TYR A 44 -6.00 7.78 -6.65
CA TYR A 44 -7.25 7.83 -7.42
C TYR A 44 -8.27 6.79 -6.92
N ASP A 45 -7.79 5.61 -6.59
CA ASP A 45 -8.65 4.50 -6.19
C ASP A 45 -9.14 4.65 -4.75
N VAL A 46 -8.28 5.13 -3.83
CA VAL A 46 -8.68 5.46 -2.46
C VAL A 46 -9.73 6.59 -2.45
N PHE A 47 -9.54 7.64 -3.26
CA PHE A 47 -10.53 8.71 -3.37
C PHE A 47 -11.85 8.22 -3.99
N ALA A 48 -11.79 7.38 -5.03
CA ALA A 48 -12.98 6.79 -5.64
C ALA A 48 -13.75 5.84 -4.71
N ALA A 49 -13.07 5.20 -3.75
CA ALA A 49 -13.69 4.36 -2.74
C ALA A 49 -14.47 5.16 -1.67
N GLY A 50 -14.35 6.48 -1.66
CA GLY A 50 -15.00 7.39 -0.73
C GLY A 50 -13.99 8.24 0.03
N ASP A 51 -14.09 9.55 -0.14
CA ASP A 51 -13.27 10.49 0.63
C ASP A 51 -13.70 10.51 2.10
N ARG A 52 -12.73 10.50 3.00
CA ARG A 52 -12.96 10.55 4.45
C ARG A 52 -11.78 11.22 5.17
N PRO A 53 -12.00 11.79 6.37
CA PRO A 53 -10.96 12.54 7.09
C PRO A 53 -9.68 11.73 7.38
N GLY A 54 -9.81 10.41 7.53
CA GLY A 54 -8.69 9.48 7.73
C GLY A 54 -7.91 9.11 6.46
N ASN A 55 -8.19 9.70 5.30
CA ASN A 55 -7.40 9.51 4.08
C ASN A 55 -6.39 10.65 3.93
N PHE A 56 -5.12 10.30 3.71
CA PHE A 56 -4.04 11.21 3.41
C PHE A 56 -3.49 10.91 2.00
N TYR A 57 -3.83 11.78 1.05
CA TYR A 57 -3.35 11.69 -0.34
C TYR A 57 -1.97 12.34 -0.48
N LEU A 58 -0.93 11.51 -0.55
CA LEU A 58 0.45 11.97 -0.64
C LEU A 58 0.83 12.26 -2.10
N TRP A 59 1.05 13.54 -2.39
CA TRP A 59 1.49 14.03 -3.70
C TRP A 59 2.96 14.44 -3.69
N GLY A 60 3.62 14.30 -4.84
CA GLY A 60 4.94 14.90 -5.08
C GLY A 60 6.14 14.23 -4.38
N ALA A 61 5.93 13.09 -3.70
CA ALA A 61 6.97 12.37 -2.98
C ALA A 61 6.90 10.87 -3.26
N MET A 62 7.40 10.43 -4.42
CA MET A 62 7.50 9.01 -4.74
C MET A 62 8.40 8.28 -3.72
N GLY A 63 7.94 7.13 -3.24
CA GLY A 63 8.61 6.32 -2.23
C GLY A 63 8.29 6.68 -0.78
N ALA A 64 7.49 7.72 -0.55
CA ALA A 64 7.27 8.24 0.80
C ALA A 64 6.01 7.70 1.51
N ALA A 65 5.10 6.99 0.83
CA ALA A 65 3.87 6.49 1.47
C ALA A 65 4.14 5.52 2.64
N ALA A 66 5.01 4.53 2.44
CA ALA A 66 5.35 3.55 3.48
C ALA A 66 6.06 4.17 4.71
N PRO A 67 7.12 5.01 4.57
CA PRO A 67 7.73 5.64 5.74
C PRO A 67 6.82 6.66 6.43
N LEU A 68 5.93 7.36 5.71
CA LEU A 68 4.93 8.23 6.33
C LEU A 68 3.94 7.43 7.17
N ALA A 69 3.43 6.32 6.63
CA ALA A 69 2.57 5.41 7.37
C ALA A 69 3.26 4.79 8.59
N LEU A 70 4.56 4.46 8.50
CA LEU A 70 5.35 4.04 9.67
C LEU A 70 5.35 5.11 10.76
N GLY A 71 5.64 6.37 10.41
CA GLY A 71 5.62 7.47 11.36
C GLY A 71 4.25 7.65 12.04
N LEU A 72 3.17 7.53 11.27
CA LEU A 72 1.81 7.56 11.81
C LEU A 72 1.55 6.38 12.74
N ALA A 73 1.91 5.15 12.36
CA ALA A 73 1.67 3.96 13.17
C ALA A 73 2.37 4.04 14.53
N LEU A 74 3.58 4.59 14.56
CA LEU A 74 4.34 4.83 15.80
C LEU A 74 3.76 5.98 16.64
N ALA A 75 3.27 7.04 16.01
CA ALA A 75 2.72 8.22 16.70
C ALA A 75 1.27 8.03 17.16
N ARG A 76 0.54 7.11 16.52
CA ARG A 76 -0.88 6.80 16.71
C ARG A 76 -1.10 5.29 16.86
N PRO A 77 -0.52 4.64 17.89
CA PRO A 77 -0.63 3.20 18.09
C PRO A 77 -2.08 2.71 18.27
N GLU A 78 -2.99 3.60 18.64
CA GLU A 78 -4.42 3.34 18.83
C GLU A 78 -5.21 3.16 17.52
N HIS A 79 -4.68 3.66 16.40
CA HIS A 79 -5.36 3.60 15.11
C HIS A 79 -4.70 2.57 14.17
N PRO A 80 -5.48 1.77 13.43
CA PRO A 80 -4.95 1.02 12.30
C PRO A 80 -4.40 1.97 11.24
N VAL A 81 -3.19 1.71 10.73
CA VAL A 81 -2.56 2.53 9.70
C VAL A 81 -2.26 1.69 8.46
N VAL A 82 -2.74 2.15 7.31
CA VAL A 82 -2.63 1.42 6.04
C VAL A 82 -1.95 2.31 5.00
N ALA A 83 -0.77 1.91 4.54
CA ALA A 83 -0.19 2.48 3.32
C ALA A 83 -0.76 1.75 2.10
N ILE A 84 -1.30 2.48 1.12
CA ILE A 84 -1.72 1.91 -0.17
C ILE A 84 -0.90 2.57 -1.27
N THR A 85 0.04 1.83 -1.86
CA THR A 85 1.00 2.37 -2.82
C THR A 85 1.13 1.47 -4.05
N GLY A 86 1.78 1.94 -5.11
CA GLY A 86 2.11 1.14 -6.29
C GLY A 86 3.46 0.46 -6.15
N ASP A 87 3.70 -0.63 -6.86
CA ASP A 87 4.99 -1.34 -6.91
C ASP A 87 6.15 -0.42 -7.32
N GLY A 88 5.97 0.39 -8.37
CA GLY A 88 6.99 1.33 -8.83
C GLY A 88 7.37 2.39 -7.78
N GLU A 89 6.37 2.96 -7.09
CA GLU A 89 6.61 3.90 -6.00
C GLU A 89 7.28 3.22 -4.80
N HIS A 90 6.77 2.04 -4.41
CA HIS A 90 7.31 1.30 -3.28
C HIS A 90 8.79 0.94 -3.47
N LEU A 91 9.17 0.56 -4.69
CA LEU A 91 10.55 0.24 -5.05
C LEU A 91 11.49 1.46 -4.94
N MET A 92 11.00 2.68 -5.17
CA MET A 92 11.79 3.90 -4.95
C MET A 92 12.06 4.15 -3.46
N GLY A 93 11.11 3.79 -2.59
CA GLY A 93 11.20 3.94 -1.14
C GLY A 93 11.63 2.68 -0.38
N ILE A 94 12.13 1.65 -1.08
CA ILE A 94 12.23 0.28 -0.55
C ILE A 94 13.09 0.17 0.72
N GLY A 95 14.10 1.04 0.87
CA GLY A 95 14.95 1.09 2.07
C GLY A 95 14.19 1.34 3.37
N ALA A 96 12.99 1.95 3.30
CA ALA A 96 12.12 2.13 4.46
C ALA A 96 11.69 0.79 5.09
N LEU A 97 11.68 -0.31 4.34
CA LEU A 97 11.40 -1.66 4.88
C LEU A 97 12.41 -2.06 5.96
N GLY A 98 13.66 -1.60 5.90
CA GLY A 98 14.65 -1.85 6.95
C GLY A 98 14.24 -1.23 8.29
N THR A 99 13.71 -0.01 8.26
CA THR A 99 13.19 0.65 9.48
C THR A 99 11.88 0.02 9.92
N ILE A 100 10.97 -0.29 8.99
CA ILE A 100 9.69 -0.95 9.31
C ILE A 100 9.94 -2.31 9.98
N GLY A 101 10.85 -3.12 9.43
CA GLY A 101 11.21 -4.42 9.96
C GLY A 101 11.98 -4.37 11.28
N ALA A 102 12.63 -3.25 11.59
CA ALA A 102 13.27 -3.01 12.90
C ALA A 102 12.26 -2.58 13.98
N GLN A 103 11.20 -1.85 13.61
CA GLN A 103 10.22 -1.28 14.55
C GLN A 103 8.98 -2.17 14.76
N LEU A 104 8.53 -2.85 13.70
CA LEU A 104 7.38 -3.76 13.67
C LEU A 104 6.12 -3.28 14.43
N PRO A 105 5.61 -2.04 14.17
CA PRO A 105 4.37 -1.60 14.79
C PRO A 105 3.18 -2.49 14.35
N PRO A 106 2.43 -3.09 15.29
CA PRO A 106 1.46 -4.13 14.97
C PRO A 106 0.18 -3.58 14.30
N ASN A 107 -0.02 -2.27 14.34
CA ASN A 107 -1.11 -1.55 13.68
C ASN A 107 -0.77 -1.09 12.24
N LEU A 108 0.42 -1.40 11.70
CA LEU A 108 0.82 -0.98 10.35
C LEU A 108 0.59 -2.09 9.31
N THR A 109 -0.09 -1.75 8.23
CA THR A 109 -0.20 -2.57 7.02
C THR A 109 0.33 -1.80 5.80
N VAL A 110 1.24 -2.39 5.04
CA VAL A 110 1.70 -1.87 3.74
C VAL A 110 1.07 -2.69 2.62
N VAL A 111 0.23 -2.06 1.82
CA VAL A 111 -0.46 -2.63 0.66
C VAL A 111 0.18 -2.09 -0.62
N VAL A 112 0.81 -2.97 -1.39
CA VAL A 112 1.44 -2.65 -2.67
C VAL A 112 0.61 -3.21 -3.81
N LEU A 113 0.01 -2.31 -4.58
CA LEU A 113 -0.74 -2.58 -5.80
C LEU A 113 0.26 -2.79 -6.95
N ASP A 114 0.45 -4.04 -7.35
CA ASP A 114 1.49 -4.47 -8.28
C ASP A 114 0.91 -4.85 -9.65
N ASN A 115 0.98 -3.93 -10.60
CA ASN A 115 0.64 -4.16 -12.01
C ASN A 115 1.88 -4.50 -12.86
N ALA A 116 3.06 -4.61 -12.25
CA ALA A 116 4.35 -4.81 -12.89
C ALA A 116 4.82 -3.72 -13.87
N HIS A 117 4.24 -2.50 -13.80
CA HIS A 117 4.53 -1.42 -14.74
C HIS A 117 4.47 -0.03 -14.10
N PHE A 118 5.28 0.90 -14.61
CA PHE A 118 5.11 2.33 -14.31
C PHE A 118 3.95 2.91 -15.14
N GLY A 119 2.72 2.77 -14.61
CA GLY A 119 1.49 3.11 -15.34
C GLY A 119 1.41 4.55 -15.84
N GLU A 120 1.87 5.51 -15.04
CA GLU A 120 1.72 6.94 -15.36
C GLU A 120 2.82 7.47 -16.32
N THR A 121 3.91 6.73 -16.54
CA THR A 121 5.08 7.21 -17.31
C THR A 121 5.27 6.54 -18.66
N GLY A 122 4.32 5.71 -19.09
CA GLY A 122 4.36 5.04 -20.40
C GLY A 122 4.45 3.52 -20.34
N MET A 123 4.01 2.88 -19.25
CA MET A 123 3.88 1.42 -19.14
C MET A 123 5.21 0.67 -19.29
N GLN A 124 6.32 1.25 -18.86
CA GLN A 124 7.59 0.52 -18.80
C GLN A 124 7.50 -0.57 -17.72
N PRO A 125 8.09 -1.76 -17.94
CA PRO A 125 8.16 -2.78 -16.90
C PRO A 125 8.79 -2.24 -15.62
N SER A 126 8.14 -2.46 -14.49
CA SER A 126 8.73 -2.21 -13.18
C SER A 126 9.66 -3.36 -12.79
N HIS A 127 10.36 -3.23 -11.66
CA HIS A 127 11.26 -4.28 -11.19
C HIS A 127 10.51 -5.58 -10.84
N THR A 128 9.22 -5.52 -10.48
CA THR A 128 8.42 -6.74 -10.23
C THR A 128 8.10 -7.45 -11.55
N GLY A 129 7.89 -6.70 -12.65
CA GLY A 129 7.80 -7.24 -14.02
C GLY A 129 9.08 -7.92 -14.50
N LEU A 130 10.22 -7.56 -13.91
CA LEU A 130 11.54 -8.13 -14.20
C LEU A 130 11.99 -9.23 -13.21
N GLY A 131 11.12 -9.62 -12.27
CA GLY A 131 11.37 -10.77 -11.38
C GLY A 131 11.60 -10.44 -9.90
N THR A 132 11.44 -9.18 -9.48
CA THR A 132 11.50 -8.84 -8.03
C THR A 132 10.30 -9.42 -7.29
N ASP A 133 10.56 -10.29 -6.30
CA ASP A 133 9.55 -10.81 -5.39
C ASP A 133 9.43 -9.91 -4.15
N LEU A 134 8.44 -9.02 -4.14
CA LEU A 134 8.24 -8.07 -3.03
C LEU A 134 7.94 -8.74 -1.68
N VAL A 135 7.27 -9.89 -1.67
CA VAL A 135 6.99 -10.64 -0.44
C VAL A 135 8.29 -11.22 0.13
N ALA A 136 9.13 -11.79 -0.72
CA ALA A 136 10.45 -12.28 -0.31
C ALA A 136 11.35 -11.13 0.17
N VAL A 137 11.32 -9.98 -0.51
CA VAL A 137 12.05 -8.78 -0.09
C VAL A 137 11.60 -8.30 1.30
N ALA A 138 10.28 -8.16 1.54
CA ALA A 138 9.76 -7.74 2.83
C ALA A 138 10.16 -8.71 3.97
N ARG A 139 10.11 -10.02 3.72
CA ARG A 139 10.62 -11.04 4.66
C ARG A 139 12.12 -10.89 4.91
N GLY A 140 12.89 -10.58 3.88
CA GLY A 140 14.33 -10.32 4.00
C GLY A 140 14.66 -9.13 4.92
N PHE A 141 13.75 -8.16 5.04
CA PHE A 141 13.84 -7.05 5.99
C PHE A 141 13.25 -7.37 7.39
N GLY A 142 12.78 -8.60 7.63
CA GLY A 142 12.29 -9.04 8.94
C GLY A 142 10.79 -8.90 9.17
N ILE A 143 10.03 -8.43 8.17
CA ILE A 143 8.56 -8.38 8.25
C ILE A 143 8.03 -9.79 7.97
N ARG A 144 7.54 -10.47 9.01
CA ARG A 144 7.14 -11.89 8.91
C ARG A 144 5.72 -12.07 8.38
N ASP A 145 4.79 -11.20 8.78
CA ASP A 145 3.42 -11.28 8.29
C ASP A 145 3.33 -10.67 6.90
N THR A 146 3.41 -11.53 5.89
CA THR A 146 3.42 -11.12 4.49
C THR A 146 2.42 -11.94 3.69
N VAL A 147 1.65 -11.30 2.82
CA VAL A 147 0.64 -11.96 1.98
C VAL A 147 0.78 -11.53 0.52
N ARG A 148 0.61 -12.51 -0.38
CA ARG A 148 0.41 -12.25 -1.81
C ARG A 148 -1.07 -12.48 -2.12
N ILE A 149 -1.70 -11.47 -2.70
CA ILE A 149 -3.13 -11.45 -3.02
C ILE A 149 -3.30 -11.49 -4.53
N SER A 150 -4.11 -12.43 -5.01
CA SER A 150 -4.45 -12.65 -6.42
C SER A 150 -5.95 -12.92 -6.64
N GLY A 151 -6.77 -12.80 -5.60
CA GLY A 151 -8.22 -12.94 -5.61
C GLY A 151 -8.91 -11.77 -4.89
N LEU A 152 -10.05 -11.32 -5.41
CA LEU A 152 -10.82 -10.21 -4.82
C LEU A 152 -11.43 -10.58 -3.47
N ASP A 153 -11.77 -11.85 -3.29
CA ASP A 153 -12.26 -12.44 -2.04
C ASP A 153 -11.27 -12.28 -0.87
N GLN A 154 -9.97 -12.18 -1.16
CA GLN A 154 -8.93 -12.00 -0.15
C GLN A 154 -8.87 -10.57 0.45
N ALA A 155 -9.68 -9.63 -0.05
CA ALA A 155 -9.80 -8.29 0.54
C ALA A 155 -10.36 -8.35 1.98
N GLU A 156 -11.27 -9.30 2.26
CA GLU A 156 -11.81 -9.51 3.61
C GLU A 156 -10.72 -10.02 4.56
N ASP A 157 -9.90 -10.99 4.14
CA ASP A 157 -8.81 -11.51 4.96
C ASP A 157 -7.79 -10.44 5.31
N LEU A 158 -7.47 -9.55 4.36
CA LEU A 158 -6.58 -8.42 4.61
C LEU A 158 -7.23 -7.41 5.57
N ALA A 159 -8.50 -7.09 5.38
CA ALA A 159 -9.23 -6.20 6.29
C ALA A 159 -9.30 -6.78 7.71
N ALA A 160 -9.51 -8.09 7.85
CA ALA A 160 -9.50 -8.78 9.14
C ALA A 160 -8.14 -8.69 9.85
N ARG A 161 -7.02 -8.82 9.12
CA ARG A 161 -5.67 -8.60 9.66
C ARG A 161 -5.48 -7.17 10.14
N ILE A 162 -5.92 -6.18 9.35
CA ILE A 162 -5.84 -4.76 9.71
C ILE A 162 -6.64 -4.48 10.98
N ARG A 163 -7.87 -5.01 11.09
CA ARG A 163 -8.72 -4.88 12.30
C ARG A 163 -8.10 -5.54 13.52
N ALA A 164 -7.44 -6.68 13.34
CA ALA A 164 -6.80 -7.39 14.44
C ALA A 164 -5.59 -6.63 14.99
N GLY A 165 -4.82 -5.94 14.13
CA GLY A 165 -3.70 -5.09 14.56
C GLY A 165 -2.67 -5.83 15.42
N THR A 166 -2.40 -7.10 15.10
CA THR A 166 -1.52 -7.98 15.91
C THR A 166 -0.10 -8.10 15.36
N ALA A 167 0.15 -7.63 14.14
CA ALA A 167 1.44 -7.72 13.48
C ALA A 167 1.58 -6.69 12.34
N THR A 168 2.80 -6.22 12.10
CA THR A 168 3.10 -5.45 10.89
C THR A 168 2.90 -6.32 9.67
N THR A 169 1.94 -5.94 8.84
CA THR A 169 1.52 -6.73 7.68
C THR A 169 2.09 -6.11 6.39
N TYR A 170 2.60 -6.94 5.49
CA TYR A 170 2.98 -6.54 4.14
C TYR A 170 2.18 -7.32 3.09
N ALA A 171 1.35 -6.63 2.32
CA ALA A 171 0.49 -7.21 1.30
C ALA A 171 0.94 -6.79 -0.10
N GLN A 172 1.30 -7.75 -0.95
CA GLN A 172 1.47 -7.54 -2.38
C GLN A 172 0.20 -7.98 -3.10
N VAL A 173 -0.46 -7.06 -3.79
CA VAL A 173 -1.72 -7.29 -4.50
C VAL A 173 -1.44 -7.29 -5.99
N LEU A 174 -1.59 -8.45 -6.63
CA LEU A 174 -1.37 -8.61 -8.06
C LEU A 174 -2.57 -8.09 -8.83
N ILE A 175 -2.40 -6.95 -9.51
CA ILE A 175 -3.50 -6.24 -10.18
C ILE A 175 -3.32 -6.23 -11.69
N THR A 176 -4.42 -6.00 -12.42
CA THR A 176 -4.38 -5.75 -13.86
C THR A 176 -3.80 -4.36 -14.17
N THR A 177 -3.52 -4.12 -15.45
CA THR A 177 -2.99 -2.83 -15.95
C THR A 177 -4.09 -1.87 -16.40
N ASP A 178 -5.36 -2.20 -16.14
CA ASP A 178 -6.49 -1.37 -16.56
C ASP A 178 -6.42 0.02 -15.92
N GLU A 179 -6.78 1.05 -16.69
CA GLU A 179 -6.81 2.44 -16.23
C GLU A 179 -8.26 2.92 -16.16
N PRO A 180 -8.96 2.73 -15.04
CA PRO A 180 -10.30 3.27 -14.85
C PRO A 180 -10.26 4.81 -14.84
N PRO A 181 -11.40 5.49 -15.08
CA PRO A 181 -11.49 6.94 -14.96
C PRO A 181 -10.89 7.45 -13.65
N ARG A 182 -10.04 8.46 -13.76
CA ARG A 182 -9.31 9.04 -12.63
C ARG A 182 -10.29 9.83 -11.76
N ALA A 183 -10.46 9.39 -10.51
CA ALA A 183 -11.08 10.21 -9.47
C ALA A 183 -9.97 11.00 -8.78
N LEU A 184 -9.96 12.32 -8.93
CA LEU A 184 -8.84 13.15 -8.46
C LEU A 184 -9.10 13.72 -7.06
N PRO A 185 -8.39 13.27 -6.01
CA PRO A 185 -8.43 13.97 -4.73
C PRO A 185 -7.74 15.35 -4.85
N PRO A 186 -7.90 16.23 -3.84
CA PRO A 186 -7.18 17.49 -3.80
C PRO A 186 -5.66 17.27 -3.94
N ARG A 187 -5.03 18.06 -4.79
CA ARG A 187 -3.57 18.04 -5.03
C ARG A 187 -2.81 19.03 -4.17
N ASP A 188 -3.52 19.85 -3.40
CA ASP A 188 -2.92 20.79 -2.47
C ASP A 188 -2.41 20.02 -1.24
N GLY A 189 -1.09 19.86 -1.16
CA GLY A 189 -0.45 19.16 -0.04
C GLY A 189 -0.64 19.87 1.30
N VAL A 190 -0.77 21.20 1.32
CA VAL A 190 -1.05 21.95 2.55
C VAL A 190 -2.46 21.66 3.03
N ALA A 191 -3.44 21.69 2.12
CA ALA A 191 -4.82 21.33 2.42
C ALA A 191 -4.93 19.89 2.92
N ASN A 192 -4.31 18.91 2.23
CA ASN A 192 -4.34 17.50 2.64
C ASN A 192 -3.73 17.31 4.04
N LYS A 193 -2.57 17.92 4.29
CA LYS A 193 -1.92 17.95 5.61
C LYS A 193 -2.83 18.54 6.69
N ASN A 194 -3.42 19.70 6.44
CA ASN A 194 -4.22 20.39 7.45
C ASN A 194 -5.54 19.69 7.72
N SER A 195 -6.24 19.18 6.69
CA SER A 195 -7.47 18.40 6.88
C SER A 195 -7.21 17.12 7.68
N PHE A 196 -6.15 16.38 7.34
CA PHE A 196 -5.78 15.16 8.07
C PHE A 196 -5.36 15.44 9.52
N ARG A 197 -4.59 16.53 9.75
CA ARG A 197 -4.25 16.97 11.11
C ARG A 197 -5.48 17.36 11.93
N ALA A 198 -6.41 18.11 11.33
CA ALA A 198 -7.65 18.50 11.98
C ALA A 198 -8.51 17.28 12.33
N ALA A 199 -8.55 16.26 11.46
CA ALA A 199 -9.23 14.99 11.73
C ALA A 199 -8.68 14.27 12.97
N LEU A 200 -7.39 14.43 13.25
CA LEU A 200 -6.70 13.90 14.43
C LEU A 200 -6.74 14.85 15.64
N GLY A 201 -7.52 15.93 15.59
CA GLY A 201 -7.60 16.94 16.65
C GLY A 201 -6.33 17.76 16.84
N LEU A 202 -5.47 17.85 15.83
CA LEU A 202 -4.22 18.60 15.87
C LEU A 202 -4.37 20.00 15.29
N SER A 203 -3.53 20.93 15.76
CA SER A 203 -3.46 22.29 15.23
C SER A 203 -3.08 22.30 13.74
N THR A 204 -3.72 23.16 12.96
CA THR A 204 -3.41 23.39 11.55
C THR A 204 -2.58 24.67 11.39
N PHE A 205 -1.72 24.71 10.37
CA PHE A 205 -0.85 25.85 10.06
C PHE A 205 -0.49 25.91 8.58
#